data_AF-A0A0D0Q0Z6-F1
#
_entry.id   AF-A0A0D0Q0Z6-F1
#
_cell.length_a   1.000
_cell.length_b   1.000
_cell.length_c   1.000
_cell.angle_alpha   90.00
_cell.angle_beta   90.00
_cell.angle_gamma   90.00
#
_symmetry.space_group_name_H-M   'P 1'
#
loop_
_entity.id
_entity.type
_entity.pdbx_description
1 polymer ?
#
loop_
_entity_poly.entity_id
_entity_poly.type
_entity_poly.pdbx_seq_one_letter_code
_entity_poly.pdbx_strand_id
1 'polypeptide(L)'
;MRAVKRVLALGALTAPLVIGCAGLASADDFDAHFDKSQFIANESGAGFANTGSFVDENGVEHHAFWIWADDNGVSGSFLDSGAHF
;
A
#
# COMPACT_ATOMS: atom_id res chain seq x y z
N MET A 1 -1.27 -39.98 -1.10
CA MET A 1 -0.30 -38.94 -0.66
C MET A 1 0.61 -38.38 -1.75
N ARG A 2 0.98 -39.12 -2.82
CA ARG A 2 1.89 -38.62 -3.87
C ARG A 2 1.31 -37.47 -4.72
N ALA A 3 0.00 -37.49 -4.98
CA ALA A 3 -0.69 -36.44 -5.73
C ALA A 3 -0.76 -35.10 -4.97
N VAL A 4 -1.09 -35.14 -3.68
CA VAL A 4 -1.17 -33.95 -2.80
C VAL A 4 0.18 -33.23 -2.73
N LYS A 5 1.28 -33.98 -2.59
CA LYS A 5 2.63 -33.40 -2.57
C LYS A 5 3.01 -32.70 -3.88
N ARG A 6 2.53 -33.21 -5.02
CA ARG A 6 2.79 -32.60 -6.34
C ARG A 6 2.01 -31.30 -6.54
N VAL A 7 0.75 -31.26 -6.11
CA VAL A 7 -0.08 -30.05 -6.18
C VAL A 7 0.50 -28.94 -5.31
N LEU A 8 0.97 -29.29 -4.10
CA LEU A 8 1.57 -28.32 -3.18
C LEU A 8 2.91 -27.78 -3.68
N ALA A 9 3.74 -28.63 -4.29
CA ALA A 9 5.00 -28.22 -4.93
C ALA A 9 4.77 -27.32 -6.17
N LEU A 10 3.75 -27.64 -6.98
CA LEU A 10 3.37 -26.80 -8.13
C LEU A 10 2.81 -25.46 -7.67
N GLY A 11 1.94 -25.43 -6.66
CA GLY A 11 1.39 -24.19 -6.10
C GLY A 11 2.45 -23.28 -5.47
N ALA A 12 3.44 -23.86 -4.78
CA ALA A 12 4.57 -23.10 -4.23
C ALA A 12 5.46 -22.48 -5.33
N LEU A 13 5.54 -23.11 -6.51
CA LEU A 13 6.31 -22.58 -7.64
C LEU A 13 5.52 -21.54 -8.44
N THR A 14 4.21 -21.76 -8.64
CA THR A 14 3.39 -20.91 -9.50
C THR A 14 2.84 -19.69 -8.78
N ALA A 15 2.59 -19.74 -7.48
CA ALA A 15 2.07 -18.59 -6.75
C ALA A 15 3.02 -17.37 -6.78
N PRO A 16 4.34 -17.50 -6.55
CA PRO A 16 5.26 -16.37 -6.67
C PRO A 16 5.40 -15.86 -8.10
N LEU A 17 5.29 -16.75 -9.10
CA LEU A 17 5.33 -16.39 -10.52
C LEU A 17 4.09 -15.59 -10.93
N VAL A 18 2.90 -16.00 -10.51
CA VAL A 18 1.65 -15.29 -10.82
C VAL A 18 1.58 -13.96 -10.06
N ILE A 19 2.00 -13.93 -8.78
CA ILE A 19 2.07 -12.69 -7.99
C ILE A 19 3.14 -11.74 -8.57
N GLY A 20 4.30 -12.25 -8.96
CA GLY A 20 5.37 -11.48 -9.58
C GLY A 20 4.99 -10.92 -10.95
N CYS A 21 4.31 -11.71 -11.79
CA CYS A 21 3.79 -11.25 -13.08
C CYS A 21 2.63 -10.25 -12.93
N ALA A 22 1.78 -10.40 -11.91
CA ALA A 22 0.75 -9.41 -11.61
C ALA A 22 1.33 -8.09 -11.09
N GLY A 23 2.39 -8.14 -10.27
CA GLY A 23 3.15 -6.95 -9.85
C GLY A 23 3.87 -6.27 -11.01
N LEU A 24 4.44 -7.04 -11.94
CA LEU A 24 5.06 -6.52 -13.18
C LEU A 24 4.02 -5.95 -14.16
N ALA A 25 2.84 -6.55 -14.28
CA ALA A 25 1.75 -6.05 -15.13
C ALA A 25 1.01 -4.85 -14.51
N SER A 26 1.14 -4.63 -13.19
CA SER A 26 0.68 -3.44 -12.48
C SER A 26 1.68 -2.28 -12.53
N ALA A 27 2.90 -2.51 -13.00
CA ALA A 27 3.91 -1.47 -13.20
C ALA A 27 3.75 -0.78 -14.56
N ASP A 28 2.51 -0.60 -15.01
CA ASP A 28 2.15 0.08 -16.25
C ASP A 28 1.98 1.58 -15.96
N ASP A 29 3.10 2.23 -15.68
CA ASP A 29 3.43 3.62 -15.98
C ASP A 29 4.87 3.87 -15.47
N PHE A 30 5.57 4.87 -16.01
CA PHE A 30 6.94 5.25 -15.57
C PHE A 30 6.97 5.91 -14.18
N ASP A 31 6.02 5.53 -13.34
CA ASP A 31 5.61 6.18 -12.12
C ASP A 31 6.11 5.34 -10.93
N ALA A 32 7.15 5.84 -10.27
CA ALA A 32 7.79 5.15 -9.15
C ALA A 32 7.06 5.51 -7.85
N HIS A 33 6.05 4.71 -7.49
CA HIS A 33 5.18 4.98 -6.35
C HIS A 33 5.48 4.06 -5.17
N PHE A 34 5.57 4.63 -3.98
CA PHE A 34 5.52 3.92 -2.70
C PHE A 34 4.26 4.37 -1.97
N ASP A 35 3.42 3.43 -1.55
CA ASP A 35 2.28 3.73 -0.70
C ASP A 35 2.15 2.70 0.43
N LYS A 36 1.93 3.19 1.64
CA LYS A 36 1.67 2.39 2.83
C LYS A 36 0.50 2.99 3.59
N SER A 37 -0.61 2.26 3.57
CA SER A 37 -1.83 2.57 4.30
C SER A 37 -2.03 1.65 5.50
N GLN A 38 -2.56 2.20 6.59
CA GLN A 38 -3.00 1.47 7.77
C GLN A 38 -4.39 1.94 8.18
N PHE A 39 -5.29 0.98 8.38
CA PHE A 39 -6.63 1.21 8.90
C PHE A 39 -6.75 0.54 10.26
N ILE A 40 -7.31 1.26 11.23
CA ILE A 40 -7.53 0.76 12.59
C ILE A 40 -8.97 1.08 12.99
N ALA A 41 -9.67 0.12 13.57
CA ALA A 41 -10.97 0.32 14.20
C ALA A 41 -11.07 -0.54 15.46
N ASN A 42 -11.43 0.07 16.58
CA ASN A 42 -11.61 -0.59 17.87
C ASN A 42 -12.62 0.17 18.74
N GLU A 43 -12.79 -0.27 19.99
CA GLU A 43 -13.69 0.33 20.98
C GLU A 43 -13.38 1.79 21.35
N SER A 44 -12.14 2.23 21.12
CA SER A 44 -11.68 3.59 21.38
C SER A 44 -11.83 4.51 20.16
N GLY A 45 -12.21 3.99 18.99
CA GLY A 45 -12.40 4.80 17.78
C GLY A 45 -11.98 4.11 16.49
N ALA A 46 -11.91 4.90 15.42
CA ALA A 46 -11.45 4.47 14.11
C ALA A 46 -10.51 5.49 13.49
N GLY A 47 -9.55 4.99 12.71
CA GLY A 47 -8.57 5.86 12.09
C GLY A 47 -7.88 5.26 10.88
N PHE A 48 -7.21 6.15 10.18
CA PHE A 48 -6.48 5.89 8.97
C PHE A 48 -5.15 6.63 9.03
N ALA A 49 -4.07 5.94 8.71
CA ALA A 49 -2.76 6.54 8.54
C ALA A 49 -2.19 6.11 7.19
N ASN A 50 -1.51 7.04 6.53
CA ASN A 50 -0.93 6.83 5.22
C ASN A 50 0.45 7.48 5.13
N THR A 51 1.34 6.83 4.41
CA THR A 51 2.61 7.41 3.96
C THR A 51 2.82 7.03 2.51
N GLY A 52 2.91 8.04 1.65
CA GLY A 52 3.05 7.89 0.22
C GLY A 52 4.24 8.68 -0.32
N SER A 53 4.86 8.19 -1.38
CA SER A 53 5.89 8.89 -2.15
C SER A 53 5.68 8.61 -3.62
N PHE A 54 5.63 9.67 -4.41
CA PHE A 54 5.24 9.63 -5.82
C PHE A 54 6.30 10.35 -6.64
N VAL A 55 6.64 9.76 -7.77
CA VAL A 55 7.45 10.38 -8.81
C VAL A 55 6.65 10.20 -10.08
N ASP A 56 6.12 11.30 -10.59
CA ASP A 56 5.29 11.34 -11.79
C ASP A 56 5.83 12.37 -12.79
N GLU A 57 5.10 12.56 -13.89
CA GLU A 57 5.42 13.55 -14.90
C GLU A 57 5.24 15.00 -14.44
N ASN A 58 4.77 15.27 -13.21
CA ASN A 58 4.49 16.59 -12.62
C ASN A 58 5.43 16.99 -11.46
N GLY A 59 6.14 16.02 -10.88
CA GLY A 59 7.09 16.29 -9.81
C GLY A 59 7.46 15.09 -8.95
N VAL A 60 8.00 15.42 -7.78
CA VAL A 60 8.24 14.46 -6.70
C VAL A 60 7.46 14.93 -5.48
N GLU A 61 6.64 14.04 -4.94
CA GLU A 61 5.77 14.31 -3.80
C GLU A 61 5.98 13.28 -2.70
N HIS A 62 5.92 13.73 -1.45
CA HIS A 62 5.90 12.89 -0.27
C HIS A 62 4.85 13.40 0.71
N HIS A 63 3.87 12.55 1.02
CA HIS A 63 2.85 12.84 2.01
C HIS A 63 2.84 11.80 3.12
N ALA A 64 2.59 12.27 4.34
CA ALA A 64 2.37 11.44 5.50
C ALA A 64 1.26 12.06 6.34
N PHE A 65 0.22 11.30 6.62
CA PHE A 65 -0.90 11.80 7.39
C PHE A 65 -1.58 10.73 8.21
N TRP A 66 -2.31 11.18 9.21
CA TRP A 66 -3.20 10.32 9.98
C TRP A 66 -4.44 11.10 10.41
N ILE A 67 -5.54 10.35 10.56
CA ILE A 67 -6.83 10.83 11.04
C ILE A 67 -7.35 9.81 12.04
N TRP A 68 -7.87 10.28 13.16
CA TRP A 68 -8.51 9.49 14.21
C TRP A 68 -9.85 10.12 14.59
N ALA A 69 -10.88 9.30 14.70
CA ALA A 69 -12.20 9.68 15.17
C ALA A 69 -12.54 8.90 16.44
N ASP A 70 -12.88 9.61 17.50
CA ASP A 70 -13.33 9.08 18.79
C ASP A 70 -14.48 9.92 19.39
N ASP A 71 -14.86 9.62 20.63
CA ASP A 71 -15.95 10.30 21.34
C ASP A 71 -15.70 11.79 21.61
N ASN A 72 -14.45 12.25 21.54
CA ASN A 72 -14.07 13.65 21.70
C ASN A 72 -14.02 14.41 20.35
N GLY A 73 -14.22 13.70 19.23
CA GLY A 73 -14.29 14.27 17.89
C GLY A 73 -13.26 13.66 16.94
N VAL A 74 -12.87 14.45 15.93
CA VAL A 74 -11.91 14.03 14.91
C VAL A 74 -10.62 14.83 15.05
N SER A 75 -9.50 14.14 15.10
CA SER A 75 -8.15 14.72 15.13
C SER A 75 -7.28 14.12 14.04
N GLY A 76 -6.21 14.82 13.67
CA GLY A 76 -5.30 14.35 12.65
C GLY A 76 -4.12 15.28 12.45
N SER A 77 -3.19 14.82 11.63
CA SER A 77 -2.04 15.60 11.18
C SER A 77 -1.76 15.29 9.72
N PHE A 78 -1.30 16.30 9.00
CA PHE A 78 -0.91 16.19 7.61
C PHE A 78 0.49 16.81 7.45
N LEU A 79 1.41 16.03 6.90
CA LEU A 79 2.74 16.46 6.50
C LEU A 79 2.86 16.19 5.01
N ASP A 80 3.24 17.22 4.27
CA ASP A 80 3.38 17.14 2.83
C ASP A 80 4.57 17.99 2.39
N SER A 81 5.26 17.49 1.38
CA SER A 81 6.45 18.10 0.81
C SER A 81 6.63 17.61 -0.61
N GLY A 82 6.95 18.53 -1.51
CA GLY A 82 7.18 18.19 -2.90
C GLY A 82 7.89 19.29 -3.66
N ALA A 83 8.33 18.93 -4.86
CA ALA A 83 8.84 19.85 -5.85
C ALA A 83 8.12 19.57 -7.17
N HIS A 84 7.55 20.63 -7.75
CA HIS A 84 6.83 20.61 -9.01
C HIS A 84 7.52 21.56 -9.99
N PHE A 85 7.36 21.30 -11.29
CA PHE A 85 7.98 22.09 -12.36
C PHE A 85 6.97 22.86 -13.20
#